data_AF-A0A7R9ZI52-F1
#
_entry.id   AF-A0A7R9ZI52-F1
#
_cell.length_a   1.000
_cell.length_b   1.000
_cell.length_c   1.000
_cell.angle_alpha   90.00
_cell.angle_beta   90.00
_cell.angle_gamma   90.00
#
_symmetry.space_group_name_H-M   'P 1'
#
loop_
_entity.id
_entity.type
_entity.pdbx_description
1 polymer ?
#
loop_
_entity_poly.entity_id
_entity_poly.type
_entity_poly.pdbx_seq_one_letter_code
_entity_poly.pdbx_strand_id
1 'polypeptide(L)'
;MIDAYRLFVYFRGANDGVDIEIDNVSIMTYSLDCSNVVKNGDFEVGDFRGWSQTTAGGVPSMFTPGASGTSFAMMVSDRTYLNWGMEQELDMDCLESPAQYHVAAKIKLMDGGNPFTCNANVIYGSDGCPVAAISSEQATGTRTRDVSAVVGSADVDGWYDMRGIFELYESDVASNKVKLVFKDAPPTIDLIVDEVVMTKVESPVGFE
;
A
#
# COMPACT_ATOMS: atom_id res chain seq x y z
N MET A 1 -23.33 6.30 -8.08
CA MET A 1 -24.30 7.02 -7.24
C MET A 1 -25.03 5.97 -6.40
N ILE A 2 -24.85 5.98 -5.07
CA ILE A 2 -25.52 5.00 -4.20
C ILE A 2 -27.00 5.38 -4.11
N ASP A 3 -27.87 4.52 -4.66
CA ASP A 3 -29.32 4.62 -4.46
C ASP A 3 -29.69 3.80 -3.20
N ALA A 4 -29.36 4.36 -2.03
CA ALA A 4 -29.69 3.75 -0.75
C ALA A 4 -30.70 4.59 0.02
N TYR A 5 -31.78 3.95 0.46
CA TYR A 5 -32.81 4.58 1.28
C TYR A 5 -32.33 4.86 2.72
N ARG A 6 -31.31 4.14 3.20
CA ARG A 6 -30.70 4.31 4.54
C ARG A 6 -29.23 3.90 4.52
N LEU A 7 -28.39 4.69 5.20
CA LEU A 7 -26.99 4.39 5.46
C LEU A 7 -26.79 4.28 6.99
N PHE A 8 -26.04 3.28 7.43
CA PHE A 8 -25.68 3.11 8.85
C PHE A 8 -24.16 3.01 8.97
N VAL A 9 -23.59 3.78 9.89
CA VAL A 9 -22.21 3.61 10.36
C VAL A 9 -22.27 2.89 11.70
N TYR A 10 -21.51 1.81 11.85
CA TYR A 10 -21.41 1.08 13.10
C TYR A 10 -19.94 0.87 13.47
N PHE A 11 -19.66 1.00 14.76
CA PHE A 11 -18.36 0.72 15.35
C PHE A 11 -18.45 -0.64 16.04
N ARG A 12 -17.52 -1.56 15.74
CA ARG A 12 -17.51 -2.94 16.25
C ARG A 12 -16.09 -3.33 16.65
N GLY A 13 -15.95 -4.35 17.48
CA GLY A 13 -14.65 -4.97 17.79
C GLY A 13 -14.15 -4.78 19.22
N ALA A 14 -14.87 -4.05 20.08
CA ALA A 14 -14.57 -4.08 21.51
C ALA A 14 -14.94 -5.42 22.13
N ASN A 15 -14.13 -5.87 23.08
CA ASN A 15 -14.40 -7.06 23.88
C ASN A 15 -15.60 -6.83 24.81
N ASP A 16 -16.22 -7.92 25.27
CA ASP A 16 -17.28 -7.84 26.26
C ASP A 16 -16.79 -7.18 27.55
N GLY A 17 -17.63 -6.32 28.14
CA GLY A 17 -17.31 -5.55 29.34
C GLY A 17 -16.38 -4.34 29.14
N VAL A 18 -16.11 -3.91 27.90
CA VAL A 18 -15.29 -2.73 27.59
C VAL A 18 -16.18 -1.58 27.09
N ASP A 19 -16.01 -0.39 27.67
CA ASP A 19 -16.63 0.83 27.18
C ASP A 19 -15.88 1.36 25.94
N ILE A 20 -16.63 1.78 24.92
CA ILE A 20 -16.08 2.43 23.72
C ILE A 20 -16.40 3.92 23.79
N GLU A 21 -15.36 4.74 23.82
CA GLU A 21 -15.48 6.19 23.64
C GLU A 21 -15.15 6.53 22.18
N ILE A 22 -16.08 7.19 21.49
CA ILE A 22 -15.94 7.61 20.10
C ILE A 22 -16.13 9.12 20.08
N ASP A 23 -15.13 9.84 19.58
CA ASP A 23 -15.16 11.29 19.51
C ASP A 23 -14.80 11.79 18.10
N ASN A 24 -15.27 12.98 17.75
CA ASN A 24 -14.96 13.71 16.51
C ASN A 24 -15.18 12.92 15.19
N VAL A 25 -16.26 12.13 15.10
CA VAL A 25 -16.64 11.45 13.85
C VAL A 25 -17.02 12.46 12.77
N SER A 26 -16.39 12.36 11.60
CA SER A 26 -16.74 13.16 10.43
C SER A 26 -16.97 12.26 9.20
N ILE A 27 -17.94 12.64 8.37
CA ILE A 27 -18.20 12.03 7.07
C ILE A 27 -17.96 13.14 6.04
N MET A 28 -17.04 12.91 5.12
CA MET A 28 -16.69 13.88 4.08
C MET A 28 -17.01 13.30 2.71
N THR A 29 -17.47 14.15 1.81
CA THR A 29 -17.58 13.78 0.40
C THR A 29 -16.19 13.59 -0.17
N TYR A 30 -15.97 12.45 -0.82
CA TYR A 30 -14.73 12.12 -1.48
C TYR A 30 -14.94 12.26 -2.99
N SER A 31 -14.15 13.11 -3.65
CA SER A 31 -14.08 13.12 -5.11
C SER A 31 -13.16 11.99 -5.55
N LEU A 32 -13.67 11.10 -6.40
CA LEU A 32 -12.85 10.07 -7.02
C LEU A 32 -11.92 10.76 -8.02
N ASP A 33 -10.63 10.78 -7.71
CA ASP A 33 -9.57 11.17 -8.63
C ASP A 33 -8.81 9.90 -9.03
N CYS A 34 -8.90 9.53 -10.30
CA CYS A 34 -8.21 8.35 -10.83
C CYS A 34 -6.87 8.69 -11.50
N SER A 35 -6.40 9.96 -11.41
CA SER A 35 -5.06 10.33 -11.88
C SER A 35 -3.96 9.61 -11.08
N ASN A 36 -4.19 9.43 -9.78
CA ASN A 36 -3.48 8.48 -8.93
C ASN A 36 -4.51 7.55 -8.28
N VAL A 37 -4.43 6.26 -8.56
CA VAL A 37 -5.34 5.24 -8.00
C VAL A 37 -5.11 5.09 -6.50
N VAL A 38 -3.90 5.40 -6.02
CA VAL A 38 -3.54 5.33 -4.61
C VAL A 38 -4.04 6.56 -3.87
N LYS A 39 -4.67 6.33 -2.72
CA LYS A 39 -5.22 7.37 -1.84
C LYS A 39 -4.26 7.60 -0.67
N ASN A 40 -4.05 8.86 -0.28
CA ASN A 40 -3.20 9.21 0.87
C ASN A 40 -1.82 8.51 0.79
N GLY A 41 -1.17 8.56 -0.38
CA GLY A 41 0.10 7.89 -0.62
C GLY A 41 1.32 8.64 -0.07
N ASP A 42 1.15 9.94 0.22
CA ASP A 42 2.14 10.84 0.82
C ASP A 42 1.97 10.98 2.34
N PHE A 43 0.89 10.46 2.91
CA PHE A 43 0.61 10.44 4.36
C PHE A 43 0.58 11.81 5.07
N GLU A 44 0.66 12.93 4.34
CA GLU A 44 0.77 14.29 4.89
C GLU A 44 -0.51 14.78 5.58
N VAL A 45 -1.60 14.01 5.48
CA VAL A 45 -2.83 14.22 6.28
C VAL A 45 -2.59 13.91 7.77
N GLY A 46 -1.49 13.24 8.11
CA GLY A 46 -1.10 12.90 9.49
C GLY A 46 -1.73 11.62 10.02
N ASP A 47 -2.31 10.80 9.13
CA ASP A 47 -2.80 9.46 9.41
C ASP A 47 -2.62 8.53 8.20
N PHE A 48 -2.89 7.24 8.41
CA PHE A 48 -2.82 6.20 7.38
C PHE A 48 -4.21 5.83 6.83
N ARG A 49 -5.17 6.77 6.76
CA ARG A 49 -6.52 6.48 6.24
C ARG A 49 -6.46 5.84 4.85
N GLY A 50 -7.31 4.84 4.63
CA GLY A 50 -7.31 4.05 3.39
C GLY A 50 -6.22 2.97 3.34
N TRP A 51 -5.30 2.95 4.30
CA TRP A 51 -4.30 1.91 4.46
C TRP A 51 -4.57 1.07 5.71
N SER A 52 -4.11 -0.17 5.68
CA SER A 52 -4.07 -1.05 6.84
C SER A 52 -2.83 -1.92 6.77
N GLN A 53 -2.50 -2.58 7.87
CA GLN A 53 -1.62 -3.74 7.81
C GLN A 53 -2.28 -4.84 6.95
N THR A 54 -1.46 -5.71 6.34
CA THR A 54 -2.00 -6.90 5.67
C THR A 54 -2.72 -7.77 6.69
N THR A 55 -3.70 -8.55 6.24
CA THR A 55 -4.43 -9.50 7.11
C THR A 55 -3.50 -10.52 7.79
N ALA A 56 -2.25 -10.60 7.35
CA ALA A 56 -1.25 -11.49 7.92
C ALA A 56 -0.76 -11.00 9.30
N GLY A 57 -0.62 -9.68 9.54
CA GLY A 57 -0.25 -9.11 10.85
C GLY A 57 0.66 -7.88 10.77
N GLY A 58 1.18 -7.47 11.92
CA GLY A 58 2.02 -6.27 12.12
C GLY A 58 1.26 -5.13 12.80
N VAL A 59 1.99 -4.11 13.25
CA VAL A 59 1.43 -2.93 13.94
C VAL A 59 1.62 -1.69 13.05
N PRO A 60 0.54 -1.12 12.48
CA PRO A 60 0.64 0.10 11.70
C PRO A 60 0.84 1.32 12.61
N SER A 61 1.67 2.25 12.19
CA SER A 61 1.90 3.53 12.88
C SER A 61 2.38 4.60 11.90
N MET A 62 2.31 5.87 12.32
CA MET A 62 2.92 6.97 11.57
C MET A 62 4.41 7.04 11.87
N PHE A 63 5.22 7.33 10.86
CA PHE A 63 6.66 7.51 10.95
C PHE A 63 7.05 8.96 10.59
N THR A 64 8.07 9.48 11.26
CA THR A 64 8.59 10.84 11.05
C THR A 64 10.12 10.84 11.15
N PRO A 65 10.85 11.54 10.27
CA PRO A 65 10.35 12.28 9.10
C PRO A 65 9.97 11.35 7.94
N GLY A 66 9.17 11.85 7.01
CA GLY A 66 8.88 11.17 5.74
C GLY A 66 10.04 11.30 4.73
N ALA A 67 9.82 10.79 3.53
CA ALA A 67 10.78 10.81 2.43
C ALA A 67 10.89 12.22 1.81
N SER A 68 12.00 12.52 1.15
CA SER A 68 12.17 13.79 0.38
C SER A 68 11.89 15.09 1.18
N GLY A 69 11.94 15.05 2.51
CA GLY A 69 11.64 16.19 3.38
C GLY A 69 10.15 16.37 3.73
N THR A 70 9.29 15.38 3.46
CA THR A 70 7.90 15.36 3.95
C THR A 70 7.84 15.10 5.46
N SER A 71 6.68 15.32 6.06
CA SER A 71 6.51 15.23 7.51
C SER A 71 6.29 13.80 7.96
N PHE A 72 5.55 13.03 7.17
CA PHE A 72 4.95 11.77 7.58
C PHE A 72 5.19 10.66 6.57
N ALA A 73 5.22 9.43 7.08
CA ALA A 73 5.17 8.19 6.31
C ALA A 73 4.39 7.14 7.10
N MET A 74 4.05 6.01 6.49
CA MET A 74 3.45 4.88 7.21
C MET A 74 4.51 3.82 7.51
N MET A 75 4.50 3.29 8.73
CA MET A 75 5.33 2.16 9.16
C MET A 75 4.45 0.98 9.55
N VAL A 76 4.90 -0.22 9.24
CA VAL A 76 4.40 -1.47 9.85
C VAL A 76 5.55 -2.15 10.57
N SER A 77 5.45 -2.22 11.90
CA SER A 77 6.41 -2.85 12.80
C SER A 77 5.90 -4.21 13.33
N ASP A 78 6.67 -4.84 14.22
CA ASP A 78 6.34 -6.13 14.86
C ASP A 78 6.02 -7.23 13.83
N ARG A 79 6.73 -7.20 12.70
CA ARG A 79 6.57 -8.16 11.61
C ARG A 79 7.21 -9.49 11.97
N THR A 80 6.48 -10.60 11.82
CA THR A 80 7.02 -11.95 12.10
C THR A 80 7.17 -12.83 10.85
N TYR A 81 6.50 -12.47 9.75
CA TYR A 81 6.59 -13.20 8.47
C TYR A 81 6.76 -12.23 7.30
N LEU A 82 7.32 -12.73 6.20
CA LEU A 82 7.60 -11.95 4.98
C LEU A 82 6.33 -11.31 4.39
N ASN A 83 5.20 -12.01 4.43
CA ASN A 83 3.93 -11.51 3.89
C ASN A 83 3.20 -10.50 4.80
N TRP A 84 3.77 -10.15 5.96
CA TRP A 84 3.25 -9.09 6.82
C TRP A 84 3.72 -7.76 6.24
N GLY A 85 2.88 -6.74 6.24
CA GLY A 85 3.20 -5.46 5.62
C GLY A 85 1.99 -4.55 5.63
N MET A 86 1.85 -3.71 4.61
CA MET A 86 0.71 -2.81 4.48
C MET A 86 -0.02 -3.01 3.16
N GLU A 87 -1.30 -2.67 3.15
CA GLU A 87 -2.16 -2.78 2.00
C GLU A 87 -3.13 -1.60 1.91
N GLN A 88 -3.53 -1.30 0.68
CA GLN A 88 -4.66 -0.42 0.38
C GLN A 88 -5.57 -1.11 -0.62
N GLU A 89 -6.87 -1.13 -0.32
CA GLU A 89 -7.90 -1.48 -1.29
C GLU A 89 -7.99 -0.40 -2.36
N LEU A 90 -7.83 -0.80 -3.62
CA LEU A 90 -7.91 0.10 -4.76
C LEU A 90 -9.36 0.27 -5.19
N ASP A 91 -9.68 1.48 -5.64
CA ASP A 91 -10.99 1.78 -6.17
C ASP A 91 -11.15 1.16 -7.57
N MET A 92 -12.02 0.16 -7.69
CA MET A 92 -12.20 -0.56 -8.95
C MET A 92 -12.71 0.33 -10.08
N ASP A 93 -13.41 1.44 -9.77
CA ASP A 93 -13.84 2.42 -10.77
C ASP A 93 -12.65 3.18 -11.40
N CYS A 94 -11.47 3.14 -10.78
CA CYS A 94 -10.22 3.69 -11.31
C CYS A 94 -9.33 2.66 -12.03
N LEU A 95 -9.75 1.39 -12.06
CA LEU A 95 -9.00 0.31 -12.68
C LEU A 95 -9.60 -0.06 -14.03
N GLU A 96 -8.78 0.02 -15.06
CA GLU A 96 -9.14 -0.38 -16.41
C GLU A 96 -8.39 -1.65 -16.82
N SER A 97 -9.00 -2.46 -17.68
CA SER A 97 -8.35 -3.60 -18.29
C SER A 97 -8.78 -3.81 -19.75
N PRO A 98 -7.86 -4.22 -20.65
CA PRO A 98 -6.41 -4.29 -20.42
C PRO A 98 -5.80 -2.87 -20.35
N ALA A 99 -4.99 -2.61 -19.32
CA ALA A 99 -4.25 -1.36 -19.21
C ALA A 99 -2.95 -1.56 -18.42
N GLN A 100 -1.93 -0.77 -18.79
CA GLN A 100 -0.68 -0.71 -18.07
C GLN A 100 -0.72 0.37 -17.00
N TYR A 101 -0.11 0.09 -15.86
CA TYR A 101 0.02 1.00 -14.73
C TYR A 101 1.49 1.09 -14.32
N HIS A 102 1.91 2.29 -13.96
CA HIS A 102 3.16 2.57 -13.31
C HIS A 102 2.91 2.69 -11.82
N VAL A 103 3.68 1.97 -11.01
CA VAL A 103 3.69 2.10 -9.55
C VAL A 103 5.05 2.58 -9.10
N ALA A 104 5.08 3.52 -8.17
CA ALA A 104 6.29 4.00 -7.52
C ALA A 104 6.02 4.28 -6.03
N ALA A 105 7.07 4.16 -5.22
CA ALA A 105 7.06 4.49 -3.80
C ALA A 105 8.48 4.72 -3.28
N LYS A 106 8.58 5.41 -2.15
CA LYS A 106 9.76 5.46 -1.30
C LYS A 106 9.65 4.43 -0.21
N ILE A 107 10.70 3.65 0.01
CA ILE A 107 10.71 2.59 1.02
C ILE A 107 11.90 2.77 1.95
N LYS A 108 11.68 2.61 3.26
CA LYS A 108 12.75 2.58 4.26
C LYS A 108 12.58 1.38 5.16
N LEU A 109 13.71 0.80 5.57
CA LEU A 109 13.76 -0.41 6.39
C LEU A 109 14.51 -0.11 7.66
N MET A 110 13.97 -0.55 8.80
CA MET A 110 14.60 -0.34 10.11
C MET A 110 14.65 -1.63 10.92
N ASP A 111 15.76 -1.85 11.62
CA ASP A 111 15.97 -2.95 12.58
C ASP A 111 16.19 -2.36 13.97
N GLY A 112 15.17 -2.46 14.84
CA GLY A 112 15.23 -1.93 16.20
C GLY A 112 15.59 -0.44 16.25
N GLY A 113 15.08 0.35 15.29
CA GLY A 113 15.35 1.78 15.18
C GLY A 113 16.66 2.14 14.44
N ASN A 114 17.42 1.17 13.94
CA ASN A 114 18.60 1.41 13.09
C ASN A 114 18.28 1.18 11.62
N PRO A 115 18.84 1.95 10.68
CA PRO A 115 18.65 1.70 9.25
C PRO A 115 19.10 0.29 8.84
N PHE A 116 18.25 -0.41 8.10
CA PHE A 116 18.53 -1.73 7.54
C PHE A 116 18.78 -1.63 6.03
N THR A 117 19.87 -2.24 5.55
CA THR A 117 20.18 -2.29 4.12
C THR A 117 19.70 -3.61 3.53
N CYS A 118 18.83 -3.56 2.53
CA CYS A 118 18.45 -4.75 1.76
C CYS A 118 19.28 -4.89 0.48
N ASN A 119 19.28 -6.10 -0.08
CA ASN A 119 19.93 -6.47 -1.33
C ASN A 119 18.87 -6.75 -2.41
N ALA A 120 18.75 -5.85 -3.39
CA ALA A 120 17.79 -5.98 -4.49
C ALA A 120 18.04 -7.18 -5.42
N ASN A 121 19.21 -7.83 -5.33
CA ASN A 121 19.52 -9.05 -6.07
C ASN A 121 19.07 -10.33 -5.34
N VAL A 122 18.60 -10.21 -4.10
CA VAL A 122 18.08 -11.31 -3.30
C VAL A 122 16.56 -11.27 -3.36
N ILE A 123 15.97 -12.27 -4.01
CA ILE A 123 14.51 -12.35 -4.21
C ILE A 123 13.81 -12.84 -2.93
N TYR A 124 14.50 -13.62 -2.09
CA TYR A 124 13.98 -14.15 -0.83
C TYR A 124 15.10 -14.31 0.20
N GLY A 125 14.82 -14.05 1.48
CA GLY A 125 15.74 -14.33 2.58
C GLY A 125 15.84 -13.18 3.58
N SER A 126 16.84 -13.27 4.45
CA SER A 126 17.10 -12.26 5.51
C SER A 126 17.49 -10.89 4.97
N ASP A 127 17.96 -10.83 3.72
CA ASP A 127 18.53 -9.62 3.12
C ASP A 127 17.70 -9.13 1.93
N GLY A 128 16.56 -9.78 1.63
CA GLY A 128 15.72 -9.42 0.49
C GLY A 128 15.10 -8.04 0.62
N CYS A 129 14.98 -7.32 -0.50
CA CYS A 129 14.23 -6.08 -0.52
C CYS A 129 12.72 -6.35 -0.63
N PRO A 130 11.87 -5.51 -0.01
CA PRO A 130 10.43 -5.61 -0.20
C PRO A 130 10.03 -5.36 -1.65
N VAL A 131 8.80 -5.76 -1.96
CA VAL A 131 8.12 -5.55 -3.25
C VAL A 131 6.74 -4.93 -3.02
N ALA A 132 6.23 -4.21 -4.01
CA ALA A 132 4.80 -3.97 -4.12
C ALA A 132 4.17 -5.03 -5.02
N ALA A 133 2.96 -5.44 -4.67
CA ALA A 133 2.20 -6.47 -5.34
C ALA A 133 0.74 -6.05 -5.53
N ILE A 134 0.12 -6.54 -6.58
CA ILE A 134 -1.33 -6.50 -6.74
C ILE A 134 -1.93 -7.80 -6.26
N SER A 135 -2.90 -7.70 -5.37
CA SER A 135 -3.65 -8.84 -4.82
C SER A 135 -5.12 -8.73 -5.23
N SER A 136 -5.57 -9.65 -6.08
CA SER A 136 -6.93 -9.71 -6.62
C SER A 136 -7.70 -10.85 -5.93
N GLU A 137 -8.81 -10.54 -5.27
CA GLU A 137 -9.66 -11.52 -4.58
C GLU A 137 -10.77 -12.02 -5.50
N GLN A 138 -10.60 -13.24 -6.00
CA GLN A 138 -11.53 -13.88 -6.92
C GLN A 138 -12.40 -14.90 -6.16
N ALA A 139 -13.51 -15.32 -6.77
CA ALA A 139 -14.38 -16.37 -6.20
C ALA A 139 -13.64 -17.68 -5.91
N THR A 140 -12.58 -17.98 -6.67
CA THR A 140 -11.76 -19.19 -6.54
C THR A 140 -10.57 -19.03 -5.59
N GLY A 141 -10.35 -17.84 -5.03
CA GLY A 141 -9.24 -17.53 -4.15
C GLY A 141 -8.51 -16.24 -4.51
N THR A 142 -7.42 -15.96 -3.79
CA THR A 142 -6.62 -14.76 -3.99
C THR A 142 -5.47 -15.01 -4.96
N ARG A 143 -5.29 -14.11 -5.93
CA ARG A 143 -4.14 -14.08 -6.82
C ARG A 143 -3.28 -12.87 -6.47
N THR A 144 -2.03 -13.11 -6.12
CA THR A 144 -1.06 -12.04 -5.83
C THR A 144 0.08 -12.07 -6.85
N ARG A 145 0.48 -10.91 -7.37
CA ARG A 145 1.59 -10.75 -8.30
C ARG A 145 2.43 -9.56 -7.89
N ASP A 146 3.74 -9.75 -7.84
CA ASP A 146 4.67 -8.65 -7.62
C ASP A 146 4.68 -7.75 -8.87
N VAL A 147 4.65 -6.44 -8.65
CA VAL A 147 4.51 -5.43 -9.71
C VAL A 147 5.61 -4.37 -9.67
N SER A 148 6.40 -4.34 -8.60
CA SER A 148 7.54 -3.45 -8.44
C SER A 148 8.66 -4.12 -7.66
N ALA A 149 9.85 -3.52 -7.75
CA ALA A 149 10.99 -3.87 -6.92
C ALA A 149 11.77 -2.60 -6.54
N VAL A 150 12.58 -2.71 -5.50
CA VAL A 150 13.59 -1.70 -5.15
C VAL A 150 14.61 -1.57 -6.29
N VAL A 151 14.99 -0.34 -6.62
CA VAL A 151 15.94 -0.01 -7.67
C VAL A 151 17.11 0.78 -7.10
N GLY A 152 18.31 0.26 -7.30
CA GLY A 152 19.54 0.90 -6.82
C GLY A 152 19.76 0.72 -5.32
N SER A 153 20.47 1.68 -4.75
CA SER A 153 20.80 1.72 -3.32
C SER A 153 19.95 2.78 -2.62
N ALA A 154 19.86 2.69 -1.29
CA ALA A 154 19.26 3.76 -0.50
C ALA A 154 19.98 5.10 -0.73
N ASP A 155 19.22 6.19 -0.64
CA ASP A 155 19.75 7.54 -0.61
C ASP A 155 20.45 7.85 0.73
N VAL A 156 20.89 9.10 0.88
CA VAL A 156 21.62 9.56 2.08
C VAL A 156 20.80 9.48 3.36
N ASP A 157 19.47 9.48 3.24
CA ASP A 157 18.53 9.41 4.36
C ASP A 157 18.01 7.99 4.59
N GLY A 158 18.50 7.02 3.82
CA GLY A 158 18.15 5.60 3.95
C GLY A 158 16.88 5.19 3.20
N TRP A 159 16.37 6.02 2.29
CA TRP A 159 15.19 5.69 1.47
C TRP A 159 15.60 5.05 0.15
N TYR A 160 14.89 3.99 -0.23
CA TYR A 160 15.00 3.31 -1.50
C TYR A 160 13.89 3.76 -2.45
N ASP A 161 14.23 3.88 -3.73
CA ASP A 161 13.24 3.99 -4.79
C ASP A 161 12.70 2.60 -5.14
N MET A 162 11.38 2.45 -5.10
CA MET A 162 10.68 1.29 -5.62
C MET A 162 9.86 1.70 -6.83
N ARG A 163 9.95 0.94 -7.93
CA ARG A 163 9.18 1.23 -9.14
C ARG A 163 8.89 0.00 -9.98
N GLY A 164 7.84 0.06 -10.77
CA GLY A 164 7.50 -0.97 -11.74
C GLY A 164 6.41 -0.54 -12.70
N ILE A 165 6.34 -1.24 -13.83
CA ILE A 165 5.24 -1.13 -14.79
C ILE A 165 4.63 -2.52 -14.92
N PHE A 166 3.31 -2.60 -14.81
CA PHE A 166 2.59 -3.86 -14.89
C PHE A 166 1.27 -3.70 -15.62
N GLU A 167 0.72 -4.81 -16.09
CA GLU A 167 -0.59 -4.87 -16.74
C GLU A 167 -1.63 -5.43 -15.76
N LEU A 168 -2.80 -4.79 -15.72
CA LEU A 168 -4.00 -5.35 -15.11
C LEU A 168 -4.80 -6.14 -16.15
N TYR A 169 -5.04 -7.41 -15.83
CA TYR A 169 -5.79 -8.31 -16.70
C TYR A 169 -7.29 -8.26 -16.39
N GLU A 170 -8.11 -8.74 -17.31
CA GLU A 170 -9.57 -8.81 -17.12
C GLU A 170 -9.91 -9.59 -15.84
N SER A 171 -9.13 -10.64 -15.52
CA SER A 171 -9.29 -11.41 -14.28
C SER A 171 -9.04 -10.61 -13.00
N ASP A 172 -8.23 -9.56 -13.07
CA ASP A 172 -7.94 -8.69 -11.93
C ASP A 172 -9.09 -7.69 -11.71
N VAL A 173 -9.60 -7.07 -12.78
CA VAL A 173 -10.73 -6.13 -12.67
C VAL A 173 -12.09 -6.82 -12.51
N ALA A 174 -12.21 -8.09 -12.89
CA ALA A 174 -13.39 -8.92 -12.61
C ALA A 174 -13.38 -9.52 -11.19
N SER A 175 -12.35 -9.25 -10.39
CA SER A 175 -12.28 -9.69 -9.00
C SER A 175 -13.26 -8.91 -8.12
N ASN A 176 -13.57 -9.43 -6.93
CA ASN A 176 -14.42 -8.72 -5.98
C ASN A 176 -13.71 -7.52 -5.35
N LYS A 177 -12.38 -7.57 -5.34
CA LYS A 177 -11.52 -6.62 -4.64
C LYS A 177 -10.10 -6.71 -5.16
N VAL A 178 -9.48 -5.55 -5.39
CA VAL A 178 -8.07 -5.41 -5.75
C VAL A 178 -7.37 -4.62 -4.66
N LYS A 179 -6.19 -5.08 -4.23
CA LYS A 179 -5.34 -4.38 -3.27
C LYS A 179 -3.95 -4.13 -3.84
N LEU A 180 -3.38 -2.97 -3.54
CA LEU A 180 -1.93 -2.75 -3.57
C LEU A 180 -1.37 -3.20 -2.22
N VAL A 181 -0.32 -4.03 -2.24
CA VAL A 181 0.27 -4.63 -1.05
C VAL A 181 1.78 -4.44 -1.07
N PHE A 182 2.36 -3.92 0.01
CA PHE A 182 3.81 -3.93 0.23
C PHE A 182 4.18 -5.06 1.16
N LYS A 183 5.07 -5.96 0.72
CA LYS A 183 5.44 -7.19 1.43
C LYS A 183 6.90 -7.58 1.19
N ASP A 184 7.30 -8.70 1.78
CA ASP A 184 8.58 -9.41 1.61
C ASP A 184 9.82 -8.67 2.13
N ALA A 185 9.64 -7.59 2.90
CA ALA A 185 10.71 -7.15 3.80
C ALA A 185 11.04 -8.29 4.79
N PRO A 186 12.31 -8.47 5.20
CA PRO A 186 12.69 -9.56 6.09
C PRO A 186 11.87 -9.56 7.40
N PRO A 187 11.64 -10.72 8.04
CA PRO A 187 10.97 -10.75 9.34
C PRO A 187 11.70 -9.84 10.34
N THR A 188 10.97 -9.31 11.33
CA THR A 188 11.42 -8.35 12.35
C THR A 188 11.91 -6.99 11.86
N ILE A 189 12.05 -6.79 10.55
CA ILE A 189 12.38 -5.50 9.96
C ILE A 189 11.11 -4.68 9.78
N ASP A 190 11.13 -3.46 10.31
CA ASP A 190 10.06 -2.49 10.14
C ASP A 190 10.04 -2.00 8.69
N LEU A 191 8.86 -2.02 8.09
CA LEU A 191 8.64 -1.58 6.72
C LEU A 191 7.99 -0.20 6.73
N ILE A 192 8.70 0.81 6.23
CA ILE A 192 8.20 2.18 6.10
C ILE A 192 8.00 2.50 4.62
N VAL A 193 6.88 3.09 4.28
CA VAL A 193 6.49 3.44 2.92
C VAL A 193 5.99 4.87 2.88
N ASP A 194 6.38 5.59 1.83
CA ASP A 194 5.97 6.97 1.56
C ASP A 194 5.90 7.24 0.04
N GLU A 195 5.34 8.39 -0.35
CA GLU A 195 5.21 8.90 -1.71
C GLU A 195 4.65 7.85 -2.71
N VAL A 196 3.63 7.11 -2.29
CA VAL A 196 3.06 6.05 -3.11
C VAL A 196 2.20 6.61 -4.23
N VAL A 197 2.53 6.22 -5.46
CA VAL A 197 1.80 6.60 -6.66
C VAL A 197 1.52 5.36 -7.51
N MET A 198 0.30 5.27 -8.02
CA MET A 198 -0.08 4.32 -9.06
C MET A 198 -0.89 5.05 -10.13
N THR A 199 -0.33 5.21 -11.32
CA THR A 199 -0.95 5.94 -12.44
C THR A 199 -1.08 5.04 -13.66
N LYS A 200 -2.15 5.19 -14.43
CA LYS A 200 -2.28 4.55 -15.74
C LYS A 200 -1.18 5.06 -16.67
N VAL A 201 -0.52 4.17 -17.40
CA VAL A 201 0.44 4.53 -18.44
C VAL A 201 -0.36 4.92 -19.68
N GLU A 202 -0.26 6.17 -20.11
CA GLU A 202 -0.82 6.56 -21.40
C GLU A 202 -0.07 5.82 -22.50
N SER A 203 -0.80 5.12 -23.38
CA SER A 203 -0.19 4.48 -24.54
C SER A 203 0.49 5.56 -25.39
N PRO A 204 1.74 5.38 -25.85
CA PRO A 204 2.32 6.30 -26.81
C PRO A 204 1.38 6.34 -28.01
N VAL A 205 0.88 7.55 -28.31
CA VAL A 205 0.04 7.83 -29.47
C VAL A 205 0.70 7.18 -30.67
N GLY A 206 -0.02 6.28 -31.34
CA GLY A 206 0.52 5.51 -32.45
C GLY A 206 1.20 6.42 -33.47
N PHE A 207 2.40 6.03 -33.90
CA PHE A 207 2.94 6.56 -35.13
C PHE A 207 2.04 6.04 -36.27
N GLU A 208 1.09 6.86 -36.70
CA GLU A 208 0.40 6.70 -38.00
C GLU A 208 1.38 6.91 -39.17
#